data_AF-A0AAW0K7Q5-F1
#
_entry.id   AF-A0AAW0K7Q5-F1
#
_cell.length_a   1.000
_cell.length_b   1.000
_cell.length_c   1.000
_cell.angle_alpha   90.00
_cell.angle_beta   90.00
_cell.angle_gamma   90.00
#
_symmetry.space_group_name_H-M   'P 1'
#
loop_
_entity.id
_entity.type
_entity.pdbx_description
1 polymer ?
#
loop_
_entity_poly.entity_id
_entity_poly.type
_entity_poly.pdbx_seq_one_letter_code
_entity_poly.pdbx_strand_id
1 'polypeptide(L)'
;LPRLSSVNLESAVPYPTDKSIATAVEVCQCPPGYSGNSCESCWPRHRRVNGTVFGGICEPCQCFGHADSCDDVTAECLNCKDHTGGPYCNECLPGFYGDPTRGTSEDCQPCACPLNIPSNK
;
A
#
# COMPACT_ATOMS: atom_id res chain seq x y z
N LEU A 1 -12.34 -3.09 47.88
CA LEU A 1 -11.82 -3.08 46.50
C LEU A 1 -12.40 -1.87 45.80
N PRO A 2 -11.59 -0.92 45.30
CA PRO A 2 -12.12 0.21 44.55
C PRO A 2 -12.80 -0.32 43.28
N ARG A 3 -14.03 0.13 43.04
CA ARG A 3 -14.83 -0.25 41.88
C ARG A 3 -14.90 0.97 40.97
N LEU A 4 -14.54 0.79 39.71
CA LEU A 4 -14.63 1.83 38.69
C LEU A 4 -16.07 2.36 38.64
N SER A 5 -16.26 3.67 38.83
CA SER A 5 -17.58 4.30 38.90
C SER A 5 -18.00 4.96 37.59
N SER A 6 -17.04 5.46 36.80
CA SER A 6 -17.28 6.13 35.53
C SER A 6 -16.05 6.14 34.64
N VAL A 7 -16.26 6.22 33.33
CA VAL A 7 -15.23 6.36 32.29
C VAL A 7 -15.77 7.36 31.26
N ASN A 8 -14.94 8.32 30.84
CA ASN A 8 -15.21 9.22 29.72
C ASN A 8 -14.11 9.05 28.68
N LEU A 9 -14.48 9.15 27.40
CA LEU A 9 -13.56 9.03 26.26
C LEU A 9 -13.79 10.19 25.29
N GLU A 10 -12.71 10.77 24.80
CA GLU A 10 -12.72 11.81 23.78
C GLU A 10 -11.82 11.39 22.62
N SER A 11 -12.04 11.97 21.45
CA SER A 11 -11.25 11.71 20.24
C SER A 11 -10.87 13.02 19.56
N ALA A 12 -9.73 13.01 18.89
CA ALA A 12 -9.21 14.13 18.13
C ALA A 12 -9.28 13.85 16.63
N VAL A 13 -9.37 14.93 15.85
CA VAL A 13 -9.27 14.89 14.40
C VAL A 13 -8.06 15.71 13.94
N PRO A 14 -7.45 15.38 12.79
CA PRO A 14 -6.22 16.04 12.34
C PRO A 14 -6.43 17.47 11.80
N TYR A 15 -7.68 17.93 11.68
CA TYR A 15 -8.03 19.25 11.18
C TYR A 15 -8.63 20.13 12.29
N PRO A 16 -8.49 21.47 12.21
CA PRO A 16 -9.09 22.38 13.17
C PRO A 16 -10.62 22.22 13.23
N THR A 17 -11.17 22.27 14.44
CA THR A 17 -12.62 22.28 14.69
C THR A 17 -12.95 23.37 15.71
N ASP A 18 -14.24 23.61 15.97
CA ASP A 18 -14.69 24.54 17.01
C ASP A 18 -14.43 24.04 18.45
N LYS A 19 -13.81 22.85 18.60
CA LYS A 19 -13.44 22.27 19.89
C LYS A 19 -12.00 22.64 20.27
N SER A 20 -11.67 22.44 21.55
CA SER A 20 -10.31 22.61 22.05
C SER A 20 -9.34 21.62 21.40
N ILE A 21 -8.10 22.05 21.22
CA ILE A 21 -7.00 21.20 20.74
C ILE A 21 -6.76 20.08 21.77
N ALA A 22 -6.66 18.85 21.28
CA ALA A 22 -6.35 17.69 22.10
C ALA A 22 -4.84 17.64 22.39
N THR A 23 -4.40 18.35 23.42
CA THR A 23 -2.97 18.44 23.81
C THR A 23 -2.39 17.13 24.34
N ALA A 24 -3.25 16.18 24.73
CA ALA A 24 -2.83 14.87 25.21
C ALA A 24 -2.57 13.87 24.06
N VAL A 25 -2.85 14.23 22.80
CA VAL A 25 -2.51 13.41 21.64
C VAL A 25 -1.05 13.62 21.30
N GLU A 26 -0.26 12.57 21.45
CA GLU A 26 1.13 12.55 20.98
C GLU A 26 1.18 12.34 19.47
N VAL A 27 2.05 13.09 18.80
CA VAL A 27 2.33 12.96 17.36
C VAL A 27 3.83 12.89 17.20
N CYS A 28 4.32 11.71 16.80
CA CYS A 28 5.74 11.44 16.61
C CYS A 28 6.27 12.05 15.31
N GLN A 29 7.54 12.48 15.32
CA GLN A 29 8.30 12.74 14.09
C GLN A 29 8.83 11.40 13.57
N CYS A 30 8.20 10.89 12.51
CA CYS A 30 8.54 9.58 12.00
C CYS A 30 9.82 9.57 11.16
N PRO A 31 10.64 8.51 11.27
CA PRO A 31 11.76 8.30 10.36
C PRO A 31 11.24 8.04 8.93
N PRO A 32 12.11 8.18 7.91
CA PRO A 32 11.74 7.88 6.53
C PRO A 32 11.16 6.47 6.39
N GLY A 33 10.05 6.33 5.65
CA GLY A 33 9.36 5.06 5.45
C GLY A 33 8.18 4.80 6.40
N TYR A 34 7.98 5.63 7.43
CA TYR A 34 6.95 5.42 8.46
C TYR A 34 5.96 6.59 8.53
N SER A 35 4.73 6.30 8.94
CA SER A 35 3.62 7.23 9.12
C SER A 35 2.70 6.82 10.28
N GLY A 36 1.73 7.66 10.60
CA GLY A 36 0.86 7.50 11.76
C GLY A 36 1.31 8.36 12.94
N ASN A 37 0.44 8.53 13.93
CA ASN A 37 0.73 9.38 15.09
C ASN A 37 1.82 8.78 15.99
N SER A 38 1.96 7.45 15.97
CA SER A 38 2.95 6.68 16.70
C SER A 38 3.98 6.01 15.78
N CYS A 39 4.05 6.40 14.50
CA CYS A 39 4.88 5.75 13.47
C CYS A 39 4.56 4.25 13.31
N GLU A 40 3.29 3.92 13.54
CA GLU A 40 2.74 2.57 13.56
C GLU A 40 2.37 2.04 12.16
N SER A 41 2.48 2.85 11.12
CA SER A 41 2.18 2.47 9.74
C SER A 41 3.40 2.71 8.85
N CYS A 42 3.55 1.92 7.78
CA CYS A 42 4.51 2.25 6.74
C CYS A 42 3.94 3.37 5.84
N TRP A 43 4.80 4.03 5.07
CA TRP A 43 4.33 4.91 4.00
C TRP A 43 3.44 4.16 2.99
N PRO A 44 2.59 4.88 2.23
CA PRO A 44 1.95 4.30 1.06
C PRO A 44 2.99 3.58 0.18
N ARG A 45 2.61 2.44 -0.41
CA ARG A 45 3.50 1.58 -1.19
C ARG A 45 4.70 1.00 -0.44
N HIS A 46 4.66 0.96 0.88
CA HIS A 46 5.66 0.28 1.71
C HIS A 46 4.97 -0.78 2.58
N ARG A 47 5.73 -1.81 2.95
CA ARG A 47 5.28 -2.89 3.82
C ARG A 47 6.28 -3.18 4.93
N ARG A 48 5.82 -3.85 5.98
CA ARG A 48 6.69 -4.32 7.06
C ARG A 48 7.46 -5.57 6.65
N VAL A 49 8.75 -5.60 6.89
CA VAL A 49 9.57 -6.80 6.70
C VAL A 49 9.32 -7.78 7.85
N ASN A 50 9.10 -9.06 7.52
CA ASN A 50 8.90 -10.16 8.47
C ASN A 50 7.78 -9.94 9.51
N GLY A 51 6.79 -9.09 9.21
CA GLY A 51 5.68 -8.81 10.13
C GLY A 51 6.10 -8.26 11.50
N THR A 52 7.31 -7.71 11.63
CA THR A 52 7.81 -7.23 12.93
C THR A 52 7.15 -5.89 13.27
N VAL A 53 6.29 -5.91 14.29
CA VAL A 53 5.50 -4.72 14.68
C VAL A 53 6.36 -3.68 15.39
N PHE A 54 7.26 -4.12 16.28
CA PHE A 54 8.13 -3.25 17.08
C PHE A 54 9.56 -3.26 16.54
N GLY A 55 10.05 -2.10 16.11
CA GLY A 55 11.39 -1.98 15.53
C GLY A 55 11.56 -2.68 14.17
N GLY A 56 10.46 -3.09 13.53
CA GLY A 56 10.49 -3.65 12.18
C GLY A 56 10.80 -2.60 11.13
N ILE A 57 11.34 -3.04 10.00
CA ILE A 57 11.77 -2.19 8.88
C ILE A 57 10.61 -2.04 7.88
N CYS A 58 10.31 -0.82 7.45
CA CYS A 58 9.41 -0.57 6.32
C CYS A 58 10.22 -0.54 5.01
N GLU A 59 9.84 -1.38 4.05
CA GLU A 59 10.47 -1.46 2.73
C GLU A 59 9.45 -1.19 1.61
N PRO A 60 9.87 -0.59 0.47
CA PRO A 60 9.00 -0.40 -0.67
C PRO A 60 8.42 -1.72 -1.19
N CYS A 61 7.14 -1.71 -1.55
CA CYS A 61 6.52 -2.80 -2.29
C CYS A 61 7.14 -2.92 -3.69
N GLN A 62 7.48 -4.14 -4.11
CA GLN A 62 8.00 -4.40 -5.45
C GLN A 62 6.86 -4.68 -6.44
N CYS A 63 6.01 -3.69 -6.66
CA CYS A 63 4.85 -3.81 -7.56
C CYS A 63 5.04 -3.14 -8.92
N PHE A 64 6.28 -2.79 -9.27
CA PHE A 64 6.63 -2.03 -10.47
C PHE A 64 5.75 -0.79 -10.69
N GLY A 65 5.28 -0.13 -9.63
CA GLY A 65 4.39 1.03 -9.75
C GLY A 65 2.93 0.73 -10.12
N HIS A 66 2.58 -0.54 -10.35
CA HIS A 66 1.25 -0.98 -10.75
C HIS A 66 0.32 -1.32 -9.57
N ALA A 67 0.77 -1.20 -8.33
CA ALA A 67 -0.10 -1.29 -7.15
C ALA A 67 0.29 -0.28 -6.07
N ASP A 68 -0.68 0.13 -5.28
CA ASP A 68 -0.48 1.10 -4.18
C ASP A 68 -0.17 0.45 -2.83
N SER A 69 -0.35 -0.87 -2.74
CA SER A 69 -0.23 -1.65 -1.51
C SER A 69 0.20 -3.07 -1.81
N CYS A 70 0.89 -3.69 -0.86
CA CYS A 70 1.23 -5.10 -0.88
C CYS A 70 1.00 -5.71 0.50
N ASP A 71 0.85 -7.03 0.57
CA ASP A 71 0.70 -7.76 1.81
C ASP A 71 1.98 -7.70 2.65
N ASP A 72 1.84 -7.42 3.95
CA ASP A 72 2.96 -7.27 4.87
C ASP A 72 3.74 -8.58 5.07
N VAL A 73 3.09 -9.73 4.93
CA VAL A 73 3.71 -11.03 5.17
C VAL A 73 4.20 -11.65 3.86
N THR A 74 3.33 -11.77 2.86
CA THR A 74 3.64 -12.47 1.60
C THR A 74 4.40 -11.60 0.60
N ALA A 75 4.42 -10.28 0.81
CA ALA A 75 4.93 -9.28 -0.14
C ALA A 75 4.13 -9.14 -1.43
N GLU A 76 2.99 -9.84 -1.56
CA GLU A 76 2.22 -9.85 -2.79
C GLU A 76 1.47 -8.53 -2.99
N CYS A 77 1.54 -8.01 -4.19
CA CYS A 77 0.87 -6.78 -4.58
C CYS A 77 -0.65 -6.97 -4.62
N LEU A 78 -1.36 -6.00 -4.07
CA LEU A 78 -2.82 -6.03 -3.99
C LEU A 78 -3.41 -5.10 -5.05
N ASN A 79 -4.41 -5.59 -5.79
CA ASN A 79 -5.14 -4.83 -6.80
C ASN A 79 -4.22 -4.24 -7.90
N CYS A 80 -3.49 -5.11 -8.60
CA CYS A 80 -2.68 -4.71 -9.75
C CYS A 80 -3.49 -3.90 -10.77
N LYS A 81 -2.91 -2.80 -11.22
CA LYS A 81 -3.46 -1.83 -12.19
C LYS A 81 -2.83 -2.03 -13.55
N ASP A 82 -3.17 -1.17 -14.51
CA ASP A 82 -2.53 -1.10 -15.83
C ASP A 82 -2.53 -2.43 -16.60
N HIS A 83 -3.57 -3.25 -16.37
CA HIS A 83 -3.72 -4.58 -16.96
C HIS A 83 -2.58 -5.55 -16.64
N THR A 84 -1.96 -5.37 -15.47
CA THR A 84 -0.96 -6.27 -14.92
C THR A 84 -1.56 -7.26 -13.93
N GLY A 85 -0.84 -8.34 -13.67
CA GLY A 85 -1.17 -9.39 -12.74
C GLY A 85 0.08 -10.12 -12.23
N GLY A 86 -0.14 -11.22 -11.53
CA GLY A 86 0.90 -11.94 -10.82
C GLY A 86 1.22 -11.35 -9.43
N PRO A 87 2.03 -12.04 -8.61
CA PRO A 87 2.33 -11.64 -7.23
C PRO A 87 2.97 -10.25 -7.10
N TYR A 88 3.66 -9.78 -8.15
CA TYR A 88 4.38 -8.51 -8.15
C TYR A 88 3.84 -7.53 -9.21
N CYS A 89 2.66 -7.78 -9.77
CA CYS A 89 2.14 -7.03 -10.93
C CYS A 89 3.14 -7.01 -12.10
N ASN A 90 3.85 -8.12 -12.29
CA ASN A 90 4.99 -8.27 -13.20
C ASN A 90 4.65 -9.10 -14.44
N GLU A 91 3.36 -9.34 -14.68
CA GLU A 91 2.85 -10.09 -15.82
C GLU A 91 1.70 -9.30 -16.45
N CYS A 92 1.58 -9.29 -17.78
CA CYS A 92 0.38 -8.76 -18.41
C CYS A 92 -0.77 -9.75 -18.27
N LEU A 93 -1.97 -9.23 -17.99
CA LEU A 93 -3.19 -10.04 -17.95
C LEU A 93 -3.48 -10.68 -19.32
N PRO A 94 -4.25 -11.79 -19.36
CA PRO A 94 -4.67 -12.41 -20.60
C PRO A 94 -5.32 -11.40 -21.56
N GLY A 95 -4.86 -11.38 -22.82
CA GLY A 95 -5.31 -10.41 -23.83
C GLY A 95 -4.51 -9.12 -23.88
N PHE A 96 -3.47 -8.97 -23.05
CA PHE A 96 -2.51 -7.87 -23.08
C PHE A 96 -1.08 -8.38 -23.32
N TYR A 97 -0.23 -7.54 -23.90
CA TYR A 97 1.18 -7.83 -24.18
C TYR A 97 2.07 -6.63 -23.88
N GLY A 98 3.35 -6.88 -23.59
CA GLY A 98 4.34 -5.85 -23.33
C GLY A 98 5.30 -6.22 -22.20
N ASP A 99 5.86 -5.22 -21.52
CA ASP A 99 6.83 -5.37 -20.44
C ASP A 99 6.38 -4.61 -19.17
N PRO A 100 5.65 -5.27 -18.25
CA PRO A 100 5.12 -4.70 -17.00
C PRO A 100 6.18 -4.34 -15.95
N THR A 101 7.47 -4.55 -16.24
CA THR A 101 8.54 -4.23 -15.27
C THR A 101 9.08 -2.81 -15.41
N ARG A 102 8.65 -2.07 -16.44
CA ARG A 102 9.10 -0.70 -16.71
C ARG A 102 8.42 0.31 -15.78
N GLY A 103 7.25 -0.03 -15.26
CA GLY A 103 6.46 0.73 -14.31
C GLY A 103 5.72 1.93 -14.88
N THR A 104 5.22 1.80 -16.11
CA THR A 104 4.38 2.80 -16.78
C THR A 104 3.01 2.24 -17.13
N SER A 105 1.97 3.08 -17.13
CA SER A 105 0.61 2.61 -17.45
C SER A 105 0.44 2.05 -18.87
N GLU A 106 1.44 2.22 -19.74
CA GLU A 106 1.45 1.72 -21.11
C GLU A 106 2.15 0.37 -21.27
N ASP A 107 2.65 -0.20 -20.18
CA ASP A 107 3.49 -1.39 -20.20
C ASP A 107 2.75 -2.65 -20.70
N CYS A 108 1.43 -2.73 -20.51
CA CYS A 108 0.59 -3.79 -21.02
C CYS A 108 -0.47 -3.22 -21.97
N GLN A 109 -0.29 -3.47 -23.26
CA GLN A 109 -1.18 -3.01 -24.33
C GLN A 109 -2.13 -4.13 -24.78
N PRO A 110 -3.36 -3.80 -25.19
CA PRO A 110 -4.31 -4.81 -25.67
C PRO A 110 -3.77 -5.48 -26.93
N CYS A 111 -3.86 -6.81 -26.98
CA CYS A 111 -3.49 -7.56 -28.18
C CYS A 111 -4.37 -7.14 -29.37
N ALA A 112 -3.75 -6.94 -30.53
CA ALA A 112 -4.46 -6.65 -31.76
C ALA A 112 -5.10 -7.93 -32.32
N CYS A 113 -6.34 -8.23 -31.89
CA CYS A 113 -7.18 -9.26 -32.49
C CYS A 113 -8.13 -8.65 -33.55
N PRO A 114 -8.30 -9.27 -34.73
CA PRO A 114 -7.80 -10.61 -35.10
C PRO A 114 -6.31 -10.61 -35.49
N LEU A 115 -5.60 -11.60 -34.95
CA LEU A 115 -4.17 -11.81 -35.18
C LEU A 115 -3.98 -12.31 -36.63
N ASN A 116 -3.57 -11.41 -37.54
CA ASN A 116 -3.23 -11.76 -38.93
C ASN A 116 -1.85 -12.43 -39.05
N ILE A 117 -1.24 -12.83 -37.93
CA ILE A 117 0.10 -13.43 -37.86
C ILE A 117 -0.07 -14.90 -37.45
N PRO A 118 0.32 -15.88 -38.29
CA PRO A 118 0.11 -17.31 -38.04
C PRO A 118 0.75 -17.82 -36.74
N SER A 119 1.82 -17.17 -36.28
CA SER A 119 2.57 -17.52 -35.06
C SER A 119 1.83 -17.19 -33.76
N ASN A 120 0.81 -16.33 -33.85
CA ASN A 120 0.01 -15.84 -32.73
C ASN A 120 -1.44 -16.34 -32.83
N LYS A 121 -1.69 -17.38 -33.62
CA LYS A 121 -3.00 -18.03 -33.73
C LYS A 121 -3.21 -19.07 -32.65
#